data_AF-A0A962TX14-F1
#
_entry.id   AF-A0A962TX14-F1
#
_cell.length_a   1.000
_cell.length_b   1.000
_cell.length_c   1.000
_cell.angle_alpha   90.00
_cell.angle_beta   90.00
_cell.angle_gamma   90.00
#
_symmetry.space_group_name_H-M   'P 1'
#
loop_
_entity.id
_entity.type
_entity.pdbx_description
1 polymer ?
#
loop_
_entity_poly.entity_id
_entity_poly.type
_entity_poly.pdbx_seq_one_letter_code
_entity_poly.pdbx_strand_id
1 'polypeptide(L)'
;MDPERDSAVNPVRSVLAAVASGLGIVLIGFGLWALGGAIYFAWSLLREPDRIAYFARYFFETTKIALYLPSGGEGLAHYVAWVAVILLLLVLGKLGFWAVGAGAALMSPRLRG
;
A
#
# COMPACT_ATOMS: atom_id res chain seq x y z
N MET A 1 38.63 -19.90 31.47
CA MET A 1 37.41 -19.08 31.31
C MET A 1 37.78 -18.05 30.28
N ASP A 2 37.62 -18.41 29.01
CA ASP A 2 38.25 -17.69 27.90
C ASP A 2 37.36 -16.52 27.45
N PRO A 3 37.83 -15.27 27.55
CA PRO A 3 37.10 -14.10 27.05
C PRO A 3 37.13 -13.98 25.51
N GLU A 4 37.78 -14.92 24.80
CA GLU A 4 37.97 -14.86 23.34
C GLU A 4 36.79 -15.40 22.50
N ARG A 5 35.74 -15.95 23.13
CA ARG A 5 34.57 -16.47 22.39
C ARG A 5 33.49 -15.45 22.05
N ASP A 6 33.59 -14.22 22.55
CA ASP A 6 32.52 -13.21 22.39
C ASP A 6 32.72 -12.24 21.21
N SER A 7 33.78 -12.39 20.42
CA SER A 7 34.15 -11.40 19.38
C SER A 7 33.85 -11.81 17.94
N ALA A 8 33.23 -12.97 17.69
CA ALA A 8 32.78 -13.33 16.34
C ALA A 8 31.46 -12.62 16.02
N VAL A 9 31.50 -11.29 15.91
CA VAL A 9 30.50 -10.54 15.14
C VAL A 9 30.61 -11.06 13.72
N ASN A 10 29.77 -12.05 13.36
CA ASN A 10 29.74 -12.61 12.01
C ASN A 10 29.49 -11.46 11.03
N PRO A 11 30.47 -11.06 10.19
CA PRO A 11 30.37 -9.85 9.36
C PRO A 11 29.17 -9.94 8.40
N VAL A 12 28.87 -11.16 7.94
CA VAL A 12 27.67 -11.48 7.15
C VAL A 12 26.38 -11.11 7.89
N ARG A 13 26.28 -11.39 9.20
CA ARG A 13 25.10 -11.07 10.01
C ARG A 13 24.94 -9.56 10.21
N SER A 14 26.04 -8.82 10.31
CA SER A 14 26.03 -7.35 10.40
C SER A 14 25.56 -6.71 9.09
N VAL A 15 26.09 -7.16 7.94
CA VAL A 15 25.64 -6.70 6.62
C VAL A 15 24.18 -7.05 6.39
N LEU A 16 23.75 -8.27 6.72
CA LEU A 16 22.36 -8.70 6.59
C LEU A 16 21.42 -7.83 7.46
N ALA A 17 21.82 -7.51 8.68
CA ALA A 17 21.07 -6.63 9.56
C ALA A 17 20.98 -5.18 9.03
N ALA A 18 22.07 -4.67 8.43
CA ALA A 18 22.08 -3.33 7.82
C ALA A 18 21.20 -3.26 6.56
N VAL A 19 21.20 -4.31 5.73
CA VAL A 19 20.32 -4.39 4.56
C VAL A 19 18.86 -4.54 5.00
N ALA A 20 18.58 -5.40 5.98
CA ALA A 20 17.23 -5.59 6.51
C ALA A 20 16.66 -4.31 7.14
N SER A 21 17.47 -3.55 7.89
CA SER A 21 17.05 -2.28 8.47
C SER A 21 16.79 -1.22 7.39
N GLY A 22 17.64 -1.15 6.36
CA GLY A 22 17.43 -0.28 5.20
C GLY A 22 16.13 -0.59 4.46
N LEU A 23 15.88 -1.87 4.16
CA LEU A 23 14.63 -2.33 3.57
C LEU A 23 13.42 -2.01 4.47
N GLY A 24 13.56 -2.20 5.79
CA GLY A 24 12.52 -1.90 6.75
C GLY A 24 12.10 -0.43 6.73
N ILE A 25 13.06 0.50 6.70
CA ILE A 25 12.79 1.95 6.61
C ILE A 25 12.07 2.28 5.30
N VAL A 26 12.52 1.72 4.17
CA VAL A 26 11.88 1.93 2.86
C VAL A 26 10.44 1.44 2.87
N LEU A 27 10.19 0.24 3.42
CA LEU A 27 8.85 -0.34 3.55
C LEU A 27 7.92 0.50 4.44
N ILE A 28 8.42 1.00 5.57
CA ILE A 28 7.66 1.89 6.45
C ILE A 28 7.33 3.21 5.75
N GLY A 29 8.31 3.82 5.09
CA GLY A 29 8.11 5.05 4.32
C GLY A 29 7.06 4.87 3.20
N PHE A 30 7.17 3.78 2.44
CA PHE A 30 6.18 3.43 1.43
C PHE A 30 4.79 3.23 2.02
N GLY A 31 4.68 2.50 3.13
CA GLY A 31 3.40 2.23 3.77
C GLY A 31 2.72 3.49 4.32
N LEU A 32 3.47 4.40 4.94
CA LEU A 32 2.97 5.70 5.39
C LEU A 32 2.54 6.58 4.21
N TRP A 33 3.32 6.60 3.12
CA TRP A 33 2.97 7.34 1.92
C TRP A 33 1.69 6.80 1.26
N ALA A 34 1.55 5.47 1.15
CA ALA A 34 0.35 4.83 0.61
C ALA A 34 -0.90 5.11 1.47
N LEU A 35 -0.77 5.06 2.81
CA LEU A 35 -1.86 5.39 3.74
C LEU A 35 -2.26 6.87 3.63
N GLY A 36 -1.28 7.78 3.64
CA GLY A 36 -1.53 9.21 3.46
C GLY A 36 -2.18 9.52 2.11
N GLY A 37 -1.72 8.87 1.04
CA GLY A 37 -2.31 8.97 -0.30
C GLY A 37 -3.75 8.48 -0.35
N ALA A 38 -4.05 7.35 0.31
CA ALA A 38 -5.41 6.82 0.40
C ALA A 38 -6.36 7.78 1.16
N ILE A 39 -5.91 8.33 2.29
CA ILE A 39 -6.70 9.33 3.05
C ILE A 39 -6.92 10.59 2.22
N TYR A 40 -5.87 11.09 1.55
CA TYR A 40 -5.95 12.26 0.69
C TYR A 40 -6.95 12.05 -0.46
N PHE A 41 -6.90 10.90 -1.13
CA PHE A 41 -7.86 10.55 -2.17
C PHE A 41 -9.27 10.44 -1.60
N ALA A 42 -9.48 9.73 -0.50
CA ALA A 42 -10.78 9.61 0.14
C ALA A 42 -11.38 10.99 0.50
N TRP A 43 -10.56 11.89 1.05
CA TRP A 43 -10.97 13.26 1.37
C TRP A 43 -11.31 14.07 0.11
N SER A 44 -10.50 13.94 -0.94
CA SER A 44 -10.75 14.59 -2.22
C SER A 44 -12.08 14.16 -2.85
N LEU A 45 -12.46 12.89 -2.69
CA LEU A 45 -13.70 12.34 -3.22
C LEU A 45 -14.93 12.85 -2.47
N LEU A 46 -14.81 13.01 -1.14
CA LEU A 46 -15.86 13.60 -0.32
C LEU A 46 -16.10 15.08 -0.66
N ARG A 47 -15.03 15.80 -1.01
CA ARG A 47 -15.11 17.24 -1.32
C ARG A 47 -15.60 17.51 -2.74
N GLU A 48 -15.25 16.66 -3.70
CA GLU A 48 -15.57 16.84 -5.12
C GLU A 48 -16.05 15.51 -5.74
N PRO A 49 -17.34 15.18 -5.62
CA PRO A 49 -17.90 13.94 -6.14
C PRO A 49 -17.80 13.84 -7.68
N ASP A 50 -17.69 14.97 -8.39
CA ASP A 50 -17.58 15.03 -9.85
C ASP A 50 -16.30 14.37 -10.39
N ARG A 51 -15.22 14.31 -9.59
CA ARG A 51 -13.98 13.61 -9.99
C ARG A 51 -14.21 12.12 -10.21
N ILE A 52 -15.22 11.53 -9.55
CA ILE A 52 -15.57 10.12 -9.69
C ILE A 52 -16.23 9.88 -11.04
N ALA A 53 -17.02 10.82 -11.54
CA ALA A 53 -17.61 10.70 -12.88
C ALA A 53 -16.52 10.70 -13.97
N TYR A 54 -15.46 11.51 -13.80
CA TYR A 54 -14.31 11.49 -14.70
C TYR A 54 -13.53 10.17 -14.61
N PHE A 55 -13.24 9.71 -13.40
CA PHE A 55 -12.60 8.41 -13.18
C PHE A 55 -13.43 7.26 -13.73
N ALA A 56 -14.75 7.27 -13.53
CA ALA A 56 -15.68 6.29 -14.05
C ALA A 56 -15.51 6.18 -15.57
N ARG A 57 -15.64 7.31 -16.26
CA ARG A 57 -15.52 7.37 -17.72
C ARG A 57 -14.18 6.79 -18.20
N TYR A 58 -13.08 7.21 -17.57
CA TYR A 58 -11.74 6.72 -17.89
C TYR A 58 -11.57 5.21 -17.59
N PHE A 59 -12.07 4.73 -16.45
CA PHE A 59 -11.99 3.34 -16.03
C PHE A 59 -12.81 2.43 -16.94
N PHE A 60 -14.03 2.84 -17.31
CA PHE A 60 -14.88 2.08 -18.25
C PHE A 60 -14.29 2.02 -19.65
N GLU A 61 -13.69 3.11 -20.11
CA GLU A 61 -13.02 3.19 -21.40
C GLU A 61 -11.79 2.27 -21.45
N THR A 62 -10.96 2.30 -20.40
CA THR A 62 -9.74 1.49 -20.33
C THR A 62 -10.02 0.00 -20.14
N THR A 63 -11.02 -0.33 -19.31
CA THR A 63 -11.34 -1.73 -18.96
C THR A 63 -12.34 -2.36 -19.93
N LYS A 64 -12.84 -1.59 -20.93
CA LYS A 64 -13.89 -1.97 -21.89
C LYS A 64 -15.18 -2.51 -21.24
N ILE A 65 -15.39 -2.28 -19.95
CA ILE A 65 -16.59 -2.73 -19.21
C ILE A 65 -17.85 -2.04 -19.76
N ALA A 66 -17.71 -0.88 -20.42
CA ALA A 66 -18.78 -0.18 -21.12
C ALA A 66 -19.53 -1.06 -22.15
N LEU A 67 -18.88 -2.07 -22.74
CA LEU A 67 -19.52 -3.01 -23.69
C LEU A 67 -20.57 -3.91 -23.02
N TYR A 68 -20.50 -4.10 -21.71
CA TYR A 68 -21.40 -4.95 -20.94
C TYR A 68 -22.45 -4.15 -20.15
N LEU A 69 -22.40 -2.82 -20.17
CA LEU A 69 -23.41 -1.96 -19.53
C LEU A 69 -24.54 -1.62 -20.53
N PRO A 70 -25.81 -1.90 -20.20
CA PRO A 70 -26.94 -1.52 -21.05
C PRO A 70 -26.98 -0.01 -21.31
N SER A 71 -27.33 0.39 -22.55
CA SER A 71 -27.53 1.79 -22.93
C SER A 71 -28.61 2.44 -22.07
N GLY A 72 -28.21 3.38 -21.20
CA GLY A 72 -29.07 4.01 -20.16
C GLY A 72 -28.51 3.92 -18.73
N GLY A 73 -27.38 3.24 -18.51
CA GLY A 73 -26.79 3.00 -17.20
C GLY A 73 -25.86 4.10 -16.64
N GLU A 74 -26.07 5.39 -16.93
CA GLU A 74 -25.19 6.47 -16.42
C GLU A 74 -25.10 6.47 -14.88
N GLY A 75 -26.24 6.21 -14.20
CA GLY A 75 -26.26 6.01 -12.75
C GLY A 75 -25.50 4.76 -12.29
N LEU A 76 -25.62 3.64 -13.02
CA LEU A 76 -24.92 2.38 -12.71
C LEU A 76 -23.40 2.53 -12.88
N ALA A 77 -22.96 3.24 -13.91
CA ALA A 77 -21.55 3.56 -14.13
C ALA A 77 -20.97 4.33 -12.93
N HIS A 78 -21.73 5.30 -12.40
CA HIS A 78 -21.32 6.05 -11.22
C HIS A 78 -21.17 5.16 -9.98
N TYR A 79 -22.15 4.29 -9.68
CA TYR A 79 -22.06 3.37 -8.54
C TYR A 79 -20.90 2.38 -8.65
N VAL A 80 -20.68 1.81 -9.84
CA VAL A 80 -19.58 0.87 -10.08
C VAL A 80 -18.22 1.56 -9.91
N ALA A 81 -18.09 2.82 -10.35
CA ALA A 81 -16.89 3.60 -10.11
C ALA A 81 -16.65 3.88 -8.63
N TRP A 82 -17.70 4.22 -7.87
CA TRP A 82 -17.63 4.34 -6.41
C TRP A 82 -17.14 3.05 -5.76
N VAL A 83 -17.70 1.91 -6.15
CA VAL A 83 -17.28 0.60 -5.64
C VAL A 83 -15.81 0.31 -5.99
N ALA A 84 -15.40 0.56 -7.24
CA ALA A 84 -14.02 0.37 -7.68
C ALA A 84 -13.04 1.24 -6.88
N VAL A 85 -13.40 2.50 -6.61
CA VAL A 85 -12.58 3.42 -5.82
C VAL A 85 -12.51 3.01 -4.35
N ILE A 86 -13.62 2.60 -3.74
CA ILE A 86 -13.64 2.09 -2.37
C ILE A 86 -12.76 0.83 -2.26
N LEU A 87 -12.86 -0.09 -3.21
CA LEU A 87 -12.02 -1.27 -3.27
C LEU A 87 -10.54 -0.91 -3.42
N LEU A 88 -10.21 0.06 -4.29
CA LEU A 88 -8.84 0.55 -4.46
C LEU A 88 -8.28 1.15 -3.16
N LEU A 89 -9.07 1.97 -2.46
CA LEU A 89 -8.71 2.56 -1.17
C LEU A 89 -8.50 1.49 -0.09
N LEU A 90 -9.36 0.47 -0.05
CA LEU A 90 -9.23 -0.69 0.83
C LEU A 90 -7.93 -1.45 0.58
N VAL A 91 -7.61 -1.71 -0.69
CA VAL A 91 -6.38 -2.40 -1.08
C VAL A 91 -5.16 -1.55 -0.73
N LEU A 92 -5.16 -0.25 -1.02
CA LEU A 92 -4.08 0.66 -0.65
C LEU A 92 -3.87 0.74 0.86
N GLY A 93 -4.94 0.86 1.64
CA GLY A 93 -4.87 0.87 3.10
C GLY A 93 -4.33 -0.43 3.67
N LYS A 94 -4.79 -1.56 3.14
CA LYS A 94 -4.27 -2.89 3.52
C LYS A 94 -2.78 -3.01 3.17
N LEU A 95 -2.39 -2.70 1.94
CA LEU A 95 -0.99 -2.78 1.51
C LEU A 95 -0.10 -1.86 2.33
N GLY A 96 -0.55 -0.64 2.63
CA GLY A 96 0.17 0.30 3.48
C GLY A 96 0.38 -0.24 4.89
N PHE A 97 -0.66 -0.77 5.53
CA PHE A 97 -0.56 -1.41 6.84
C PHE A 97 0.40 -2.61 6.84
N TRP A 98 0.30 -3.47 5.82
CA TRP A 98 1.20 -4.62 5.66
C TRP A 98 2.65 -4.19 5.43
N ALA A 99 2.89 -3.16 4.63
CA ALA A 99 4.22 -2.63 4.37
C ALA A 99 4.85 -2.06 5.65
N VAL A 100 4.10 -1.28 6.43
CA VAL A 100 4.58 -0.79 7.75
C VAL A 100 4.86 -1.96 8.70
N GLY A 101 3.95 -2.94 8.78
CA GLY A 101 4.11 -4.11 9.64
C GLY A 101 5.34 -4.96 9.26
N ALA A 102 5.54 -5.22 7.97
CA ALA A 102 6.69 -5.94 7.46
C ALA A 102 8.00 -5.17 7.71
N GLY A 103 8.01 -3.85 7.49
CA GLY A 103 9.17 -3.02 7.77
C GLY A 103 9.53 -2.97 9.26
N ALA A 104 8.52 -2.87 10.13
CA ALA A 104 8.72 -2.94 11.58
C ALA A 104 9.23 -4.33 12.03
N ALA A 105 8.76 -5.40 11.41
CA ALA A 105 9.23 -6.76 11.69
C ALA A 105 10.71 -6.95 11.30
N LEU A 106 11.14 -6.40 10.16
CA LEU A 106 12.54 -6.40 9.72
C LEU A 106 13.47 -5.60 10.64
N MET A 107 12.93 -4.56 11.30
CA MET A 107 13.67 -3.75 12.28
C MET A 107 13.60 -4.33 13.70
N SER A 108 12.72 -5.30 13.95
CA SER A 108 12.60 -5.92 15.27
C SER A 108 13.79 -6.86 15.53
N PRO A 109 14.38 -6.88 16.75
CA PRO A 109 15.53 -7.74 17.06
C PRO A 109 15.24 -9.26 17.09
N ARG A 110 14.06 -9.70 16.64
CA ARG A 110 13.57 -11.09 16.78
C ARG A 110 14.24 -12.12 15.88
N LEU A 111 15.38 -11.81 15.26
CA LEU A 111 16.35 -12.82 14.82
C LEU A 111 17.24 -13.31 16.00
N ARG A 112 16.63 -13.46 17.18
CA ARG A 112 17.19 -14.07 18.39
C ARG A 112 16.14 -15.05 18.93
N GLY A 113 16.28 -16.31 18.55
CA GLY A 113 15.40 -17.42 18.87
C GLY A 113 15.57 -18.51 17.82
#